data_AF-A0A1M2VP91-F1
#
_entry.id   AF-A0A1M2VP91-F1
#
_cell.length_a   1.000
_cell.length_b   1.000
_cell.length_c   1.000
_cell.angle_alpha   90.00
_cell.angle_beta   90.00
_cell.angle_gamma   90.00
#
_symmetry.space_group_name_H-M   'P 1'
#
loop_
_entity.id
_entity.type
_entity.pdbx_description
1 polymer ?
#
loop_
_entity_poly.entity_id
_entity_poly.type
_entity_poly.pdbx_seq_one_letter_code
_entity_poly.pdbx_strand_id
1 'polypeptide(L)'
;MTASKSGVGPTSDPPIDSFARLTDEEIYWRDHQVFLEAHGYMLRPRYRPDWTPSWRGKRPQDALKAEDAFALKVSHTSIGGLPSLRTLRIKLRTSVMDATRISDGNLVYIKRTHTDSQELQILRYLNSDELRQDPRNRCVPLLDVLRDSSAPDTSFMVMPFLRYIDSPPMERVEDILDCFDQVLEGLVFIHDHGVAHR
;
A
#
# COMPACT_ATOMS: atom_id res chain seq x y z
N MET A 1 -53.45 38.41 -20.65
CA MET A 1 -52.82 37.15 -20.19
C MET A 1 -51.34 37.22 -20.54
N THR A 2 -50.52 37.45 -19.52
CA THR A 2 -49.08 37.71 -19.58
C THR A 2 -48.29 36.41 -19.67
N ALA A 3 -47.31 36.37 -20.58
CA ALA A 3 -46.30 35.32 -20.64
C ALA A 3 -45.29 35.50 -19.50
N SER A 4 -44.97 34.42 -18.79
CA SER A 4 -43.86 34.37 -17.83
C SER A 4 -42.84 33.34 -18.29
N LYS A 5 -41.63 33.82 -18.57
CA LYS A 5 -40.42 33.01 -18.75
C LYS A 5 -39.63 32.98 -17.44
N SER A 6 -38.83 31.91 -17.36
CA SER A 6 -37.57 31.77 -16.60
C SER A 6 -37.62 31.62 -15.08
N GLY A 7 -37.03 30.51 -14.65
CA GLY A 7 -36.57 30.23 -13.30
C GLY A 7 -35.88 28.88 -13.25
N VAL A 8 -34.81 28.69 -14.02
CA VAL A 8 -33.87 27.57 -13.81
C VAL A 8 -33.19 27.85 -12.46
N GLY A 9 -33.55 27.08 -11.44
CA GLY A 9 -32.91 27.10 -10.14
C GLY A 9 -31.44 26.69 -10.23
N PRO A 10 -30.59 27.15 -9.29
CA PRO A 10 -29.15 27.04 -9.42
C PRO A 10 -28.70 25.58 -9.29
N THR A 11 -27.90 25.18 -10.27
CA THR A 11 -26.71 24.32 -10.16
C THR A 11 -26.75 23.28 -9.04
N SER A 12 -26.97 22.03 -9.44
CA SER A 12 -26.47 20.87 -8.70
C SER A 12 -25.07 21.18 -8.21
N ASP A 13 -24.81 20.98 -6.92
CA ASP A 13 -23.47 20.99 -6.36
C ASP A 13 -22.52 20.29 -7.34
N PRO A 14 -21.31 20.84 -7.59
CA PRO A 14 -20.34 20.16 -8.43
C PRO A 14 -20.23 18.72 -7.93
N PRO A 15 -20.24 17.70 -8.82
CA PRO A 15 -20.15 16.32 -8.37
C PRO A 15 -18.96 16.25 -7.44
N ILE A 16 -19.23 15.93 -6.17
CA ILE A 16 -18.22 15.77 -5.12
C ILE A 16 -17.12 14.96 -5.78
N ASP A 17 -15.92 15.55 -5.92
CA ASP A 17 -14.75 14.90 -6.51
C ASP A 17 -14.29 13.84 -5.50
N SER A 18 -15.09 12.78 -5.41
CA SER A 18 -14.97 11.70 -4.44
C SER A 18 -13.63 11.00 -4.61
N PHE A 19 -13.09 11.00 -5.83
CA PHE A 19 -11.75 10.54 -6.15
C PHE A 19 -10.66 11.46 -5.60
N ALA A 20 -10.90 12.77 -5.42
CA ALA A 20 -9.91 13.68 -4.85
C ALA A 20 -9.90 13.71 -3.32
N ARG A 21 -10.98 13.25 -2.66
CA ARG A 21 -11.04 13.18 -1.20
C ARG A 21 -10.14 12.06 -0.69
N LEU A 22 -9.29 12.39 0.30
CA LEU A 22 -8.45 11.42 1.01
C LEU A 22 -9.22 10.82 2.21
N THR A 23 -9.04 9.53 2.49
CA THR A 23 -9.47 8.92 3.76
C THR A 23 -8.55 9.32 4.92
N ASP A 24 -8.92 9.04 6.17
CA ASP A 24 -8.08 9.32 7.33
C ASP A 24 -6.73 8.61 7.26
N GLU A 25 -6.69 7.41 6.69
CA GLU A 25 -5.45 6.66 6.50
C GLU A 25 -4.61 7.22 5.35
N GLU A 26 -5.25 7.70 4.28
CA GLU A 26 -4.54 8.41 3.21
C GLU A 26 -3.97 9.74 3.69
N ILE A 27 -4.69 10.45 4.56
CA ILE A 27 -4.23 11.67 5.24
C ILE A 27 -2.97 11.36 6.05
N TYR A 28 -2.98 10.26 6.82
CA TYR A 28 -1.79 9.85 7.57
C TYR A 28 -0.57 9.69 6.64
N TRP A 29 -0.69 8.97 5.53
CA TRP A 29 0.43 8.81 4.60
C TRP A 29 0.86 10.12 3.93
N ARG A 30 -0.08 10.97 3.55
CA ARG A 30 0.21 12.31 3.02
C ARG A 30 1.04 13.13 4.02
N ASP A 31 0.65 13.12 5.28
CA ASP A 31 1.32 13.91 6.32
C ASP A 31 2.74 13.39 6.62
N HIS A 32 3.04 12.13 6.26
CA HIS A 32 4.38 11.53 6.36
C HIS A 32 5.22 11.65 5.08
N GLN A 33 4.68 12.19 3.98
CA GLN A 33 5.42 12.33 2.73
C GLN A 33 6.75 13.08 2.92
N VAL A 34 6.74 14.22 3.64
CA VAL A 34 7.96 15.03 3.84
C VAL A 34 9.03 14.25 4.61
N PHE A 35 8.61 13.48 5.62
CA PHE A 35 9.51 12.62 6.38
C PHE A 35 10.10 11.52 5.50
N LEU A 36 9.28 10.82 4.72
CA LEU A 36 9.72 9.74 3.84
C LEU A 36 10.66 10.25 2.73
N GLU A 37 10.36 11.42 2.17
CA GLU A 37 11.17 12.07 1.16
C GLU A 37 12.56 12.44 1.68
N ALA A 38 12.63 12.98 2.90
CA ALA A 38 13.90 13.26 3.58
C ALA A 38 14.77 12.00 3.77
N HIS A 39 14.15 10.82 3.79
CA HIS A 39 14.82 9.51 3.86
C HIS A 39 14.97 8.83 2.49
N GLY A 40 14.69 9.54 1.39
CA GLY A 40 14.90 9.03 0.03
C GLY A 40 13.72 8.25 -0.56
N TYR A 41 12.50 8.39 -0.01
CA TYR A 41 11.31 7.68 -0.49
C TYR A 41 10.18 8.64 -0.86
N MET A 42 9.74 8.57 -2.11
CA MET A 42 8.71 9.45 -2.67
C MET A 42 7.39 8.70 -2.84
N LEU A 43 6.32 9.14 -2.17
CA LEU A 43 4.99 8.56 -2.39
C LEU A 43 4.41 8.97 -3.75
N ARG A 44 3.34 8.28 -4.15
CA ARG A 44 2.53 8.63 -5.32
C ARG A 44 2.07 10.09 -5.25
N PRO A 45 1.89 10.78 -6.40
CA PRO A 45 1.47 12.17 -6.45
C PRO A 45 0.31 12.52 -5.52
N ARG A 46 -0.70 11.64 -5.42
CA ARG A 46 -1.87 11.78 -4.54
C ARG A 46 -1.55 12.15 -3.09
N TYR A 47 -0.42 11.67 -2.55
CA TYR A 47 -0.04 11.87 -1.15
C TYR A 47 1.02 12.96 -0.98
N ARG A 48 1.32 13.71 -2.05
CA ARG A 48 2.26 14.82 -1.95
C ARG A 48 1.56 16.08 -1.44
N PRO A 49 2.25 16.92 -0.64
CA PRO A 49 1.78 18.27 -0.35
C PRO A 49 1.38 18.99 -1.63
N ASP A 50 0.29 19.75 -1.58
CA ASP A 50 -0.23 20.54 -2.69
C ASP A 50 -0.65 19.77 -3.96
N TRP A 51 -0.83 18.44 -3.87
CA TRP A 51 -1.31 17.66 -5.01
C TRP A 51 -2.64 18.16 -5.54
N THR A 52 -2.68 18.36 -6.86
CA THR A 52 -3.90 18.58 -7.62
C THR A 52 -4.23 17.36 -8.48
N PRO A 53 -5.46 16.84 -8.45
CA PRO A 53 -5.86 15.69 -9.27
C PRO A 53 -5.53 15.85 -10.75
N SER A 54 -4.83 14.86 -11.33
CA SER A 54 -4.39 14.91 -12.72
C SER A 54 -5.55 14.88 -13.74
N TRP A 55 -6.76 14.53 -13.29
CA TRP A 55 -7.98 14.54 -14.09
C TRP A 55 -8.77 15.85 -14.02
N ARG A 56 -8.31 16.83 -13.24
CA ARG A 56 -8.98 18.14 -13.18
C ARG A 56 -8.96 18.78 -14.57
N GLY A 57 -10.14 19.20 -15.05
CA GLY A 57 -10.33 19.73 -16.40
C GLY A 57 -10.46 18.68 -17.52
N LYS A 58 -10.42 17.38 -17.19
CA LYS A 58 -10.67 16.27 -18.13
C LYS A 58 -12.10 15.73 -17.97
N ARG A 59 -12.50 14.78 -18.84
CA ARG A 59 -13.82 14.16 -18.73
C ARG A 59 -13.85 13.23 -17.51
N PRO A 60 -15.01 13.03 -16.85
CA PRO A 60 -15.10 12.20 -15.64
C PRO A 60 -14.52 10.78 -15.81
N GLN A 61 -14.69 10.17 -16.97
CA GLN A 61 -14.13 8.85 -17.31
C GLN A 61 -12.60 8.80 -17.35
N ASP A 62 -11.93 9.94 -17.53
CA ASP A 62 -10.47 10.02 -17.57
C ASP A 62 -9.88 9.96 -16.14
N ALA A 63 -10.68 10.25 -15.09
CA ALA A 63 -10.30 10.04 -13.69
C ALA A 63 -10.04 8.56 -13.37
N LEU A 64 -10.89 7.65 -13.88
CA LEU A 64 -10.74 6.20 -13.67
C LEU A 64 -9.48 5.61 -14.31
N LYS A 65 -8.80 6.36 -15.19
CA LYS A 65 -7.55 5.96 -15.85
C LYS A 65 -6.32 6.60 -15.22
N ALA A 66 -6.51 7.52 -14.29
CA ALA A 66 -5.44 8.26 -13.67
C ALA A 66 -4.85 7.45 -12.50
N GLU A 67 -3.53 7.29 -12.47
CA GLU A 67 -2.84 6.54 -11.42
C GLU A 67 -3.10 7.13 -10.02
N ASP A 68 -3.17 8.47 -9.93
CA ASP A 68 -3.44 9.23 -8.72
C ASP A 68 -4.91 9.20 -8.27
N ALA A 69 -5.79 8.58 -9.06
CA ALA A 69 -7.17 8.29 -8.66
C ALA A 69 -7.29 6.98 -7.87
N PHE A 70 -6.29 6.10 -7.94
CA PHE A 70 -6.28 4.87 -7.16
C PHE A 70 -5.95 5.18 -5.70
N ALA A 71 -6.97 5.30 -4.87
CA ALA A 71 -6.82 5.41 -3.43
C ALA A 71 -6.19 4.15 -2.82
N LEU A 72 -5.72 4.24 -1.56
CA LEU A 72 -5.58 3.02 -0.75
C LEU A 72 -6.90 2.25 -0.80
N LYS A 73 -6.88 0.95 -1.12
CA LYS A 73 -8.09 0.12 -1.14
C LYS A 73 -8.65 -0.03 0.27
N VAL A 74 -9.37 0.98 0.74
CA VAL A 74 -10.23 0.91 1.91
C VAL A 74 -11.52 0.27 1.43
N SER A 75 -11.65 -1.04 1.61
CA SER A 75 -12.87 -1.76 1.26
C SER A 75 -14.00 -1.38 2.24
N HIS A 76 -14.62 -0.24 2.00
CA HIS A 76 -15.94 0.13 2.52
C HIS A 76 -16.83 0.58 1.36
N THR A 77 -17.03 -0.29 0.37
CA THR A 77 -18.22 -0.17 -0.47
C THR A 77 -19.29 -1.07 0.11
N SER A 78 -19.97 -0.57 1.16
CA SER A 78 -21.31 -1.06 1.49
C SER A 78 -22.25 -0.58 0.39
N ILE A 79 -22.28 -1.27 -0.75
CA ILE A 79 -23.45 -1.21 -1.63
C ILE A 79 -24.54 -2.01 -0.91
N GLY A 80 -25.51 -1.31 -0.35
CA GLY A 80 -26.73 -1.93 0.18
C GLY A 80 -26.63 -2.48 1.61
N GLY A 81 -26.61 -1.58 2.59
CA GLY A 81 -27.51 -1.58 3.75
C GLY A 81 -27.90 -2.86 4.52
N LEU A 82 -27.16 -3.96 4.47
CA LEU A 82 -27.37 -5.11 5.37
C LEU A 82 -26.04 -5.65 5.91
N PRO A 83 -25.83 -5.65 7.24
CA PRO A 83 -24.69 -6.34 7.84
C PRO A 83 -25.02 -7.84 7.90
N SER A 84 -24.77 -8.58 6.82
CA SER A 84 -24.73 -10.04 6.92
C SER A 84 -23.54 -10.45 7.77
N LEU A 85 -23.76 -11.34 8.74
CA LEU A 85 -22.90 -11.93 9.78
C LEU A 85 -21.57 -12.59 9.31
N ARG A 86 -20.87 -11.94 8.38
CA ARG A 86 -19.50 -12.18 7.93
C ARG A 86 -18.87 -10.83 7.59
N THR A 87 -18.97 -9.85 8.50
CA THR A 87 -18.00 -8.74 8.60
C THR A 87 -16.66 -9.34 9.02
N LEU A 88 -16.14 -10.19 8.14
CA LEU A 88 -14.89 -10.89 8.23
C LEU A 88 -13.83 -9.80 8.25
N ARG A 89 -12.87 -9.96 9.18
CA ARG A 89 -11.70 -9.10 9.40
C ARG A 89 -10.89 -8.94 8.10
N ILE A 90 -11.37 -8.14 7.16
CA ILE A 90 -10.50 -7.47 6.20
C ILE A 90 -9.78 -6.43 7.06
N LYS A 91 -8.67 -6.82 7.68
CA LYS A 91 -7.67 -5.87 8.16
C LYS A 91 -7.32 -5.04 6.94
N LEU A 92 -7.94 -3.86 6.87
CA LEU A 92 -7.70 -2.87 5.85
C LEU A 92 -6.17 -2.73 5.73
N ARG A 93 -5.64 -2.88 4.51
CA ARG A 93 -4.21 -2.70 4.21
C ARG A 93 -3.85 -1.21 4.27
N THR A 94 -4.22 -0.54 5.36
CA THR A 94 -3.99 0.90 5.57
C THR A 94 -2.63 1.18 6.19
N SER A 95 -2.05 0.17 6.85
CA SER A 95 -0.69 0.25 7.40
C SER A 95 0.40 0.05 6.35
N VAL A 96 0.07 0.04 5.06
CA VAL A 96 1.02 -0.20 3.97
C VAL A 96 0.81 0.79 2.83
N MET A 97 1.90 1.16 2.15
CA MET A 97 1.91 2.13 1.06
C MET A 97 3.04 1.81 0.08
N ASP A 98 2.80 2.00 -1.21
CA ASP A 98 3.83 1.95 -2.24
C ASP A 98 4.56 3.29 -2.37
N ALA A 99 5.86 3.25 -2.68
CA ALA A 99 6.68 4.43 -2.91
C ALA A 99 7.74 4.18 -3.97
N THR A 100 8.36 5.25 -4.46
CA THR A 100 9.56 5.18 -5.31
C THR A 100 10.78 5.56 -4.48
N ARG A 101 11.79 4.69 -4.47
CA ARG A 101 13.11 5.03 -3.90
C ARG A 101 13.80 6.02 -4.84
N ILE A 102 14.18 7.18 -4.30
CA ILE A 102 14.70 8.30 -5.09
C ILE A 102 16.06 8.00 -5.72
N SER A 103 16.90 7.21 -5.03
CA SER A 103 18.27 6.95 -5.48
C SER A 103 18.38 6.15 -6.78
N ASP A 104 17.42 5.26 -7.05
CA ASP A 104 17.46 4.32 -8.18
C ASP A 104 16.16 4.28 -9.00
N GLY A 105 15.10 4.95 -8.53
CA GLY A 105 13.79 4.94 -9.18
C GLY A 105 13.00 3.65 -9.00
N ASN A 106 13.49 2.71 -8.17
CA ASN A 106 12.80 1.44 -7.96
C ASN A 106 11.55 1.60 -7.08
N LEU A 107 10.52 0.80 -7.39
CA LEU A 107 9.35 0.70 -6.53
C LEU A 107 9.70 -0.07 -5.25
N VAL A 108 9.21 0.46 -4.13
CA VAL A 108 9.31 -0.14 -2.81
C VAL A 108 7.94 -0.21 -2.15
N TYR A 109 7.84 -1.10 -1.17
CA TYR A 109 6.67 -1.27 -0.34
C TYR A 109 7.02 -0.87 1.10
N ILE A 110 6.28 0.11 1.63
CA ILE A 110 6.48 0.66 2.97
C ILE A 110 5.38 0.15 3.87
N LYS A 111 5.74 -0.45 5.00
CA LYS A 111 4.80 -0.92 6.02
C LYS A 111 5.02 -0.20 7.35
N ARG A 112 3.99 0.49 7.82
CA ARG A 112 3.91 1.04 9.17
C ARG A 112 3.65 -0.08 10.18
N THR A 113 4.43 -0.10 11.25
CA THR A 113 4.28 -1.04 12.37
C THR A 113 4.72 -0.39 13.68
N HIS A 114 4.36 -1.00 14.81
CA HIS A 114 4.91 -0.61 16.10
C HIS A 114 6.41 -0.95 16.15
N THR A 115 7.24 -0.08 16.72
CA THR A 115 8.69 -0.23 16.82
C THR A 115 9.12 -1.52 17.52
N ASP A 116 8.38 -1.94 18.55
CA ASP A 116 8.63 -3.19 19.28
C ASP A 116 7.81 -4.39 18.77
N SER A 117 7.22 -4.28 17.57
CA SER A 117 6.42 -5.38 17.02
C SER A 117 7.26 -6.62 16.80
N GLN A 118 6.70 -7.78 17.17
CA GLN A 118 7.33 -9.08 16.92
C GLN A 118 7.64 -9.27 15.43
N GLU A 119 6.78 -8.75 14.54
CA GLU A 119 7.00 -8.78 13.10
C GLU A 119 8.30 -8.07 12.69
N LEU A 120 8.53 -6.84 13.18
CA LEU A 120 9.77 -6.11 12.89
C LEU A 120 10.99 -6.83 13.47
N GLN A 121 10.90 -7.35 14.69
CA GLN A 121 12.02 -8.05 15.33
C GLN A 121 12.40 -9.33 14.58
N ILE A 122 11.40 -10.15 14.20
CA ILE A 122 11.62 -11.36 13.40
C ILE A 122 12.20 -11.00 12.04
N LEU A 123 11.63 -10.01 11.34
CA LEU A 123 12.09 -9.66 10.00
C LEU A 123 13.52 -9.10 10.04
N ARG A 124 13.88 -8.29 11.05
CA ARG A 124 15.25 -7.81 11.26
C ARG A 124 16.22 -8.96 11.54
N TYR A 125 15.84 -9.90 12.38
CA TYR A 125 16.67 -11.07 12.66
C TYR A 125 16.93 -11.89 11.39
N LEU A 126 15.88 -12.24 10.64
CA LEU A 126 15.99 -12.97 9.37
C LEU A 126 16.70 -12.16 8.26
N ASN A 127 16.91 -10.86 8.47
CA ASN A 127 17.67 -9.98 7.59
C ASN A 127 19.04 -9.58 8.17
N SER A 128 19.55 -10.26 9.21
CA SER A 128 20.94 -10.05 9.65
C SER A 128 21.93 -10.40 8.53
N ASP A 129 23.11 -9.77 8.55
CA ASP A 129 24.12 -9.99 7.50
C ASP A 129 24.44 -11.48 7.34
N GLU A 130 24.52 -12.24 8.43
CA GLU A 130 24.78 -13.69 8.41
C GLU A 130 23.64 -14.46 7.75
N LEU A 131 22.39 -14.20 8.16
CA LEU A 131 21.24 -14.94 7.65
C LEU A 131 20.89 -14.56 6.21
N ARG A 132 21.23 -13.34 5.77
CA ARG A 132 21.05 -12.92 4.37
C ARG A 132 21.99 -13.61 3.39
N GLN A 133 23.11 -14.14 3.86
CA GLN A 133 24.04 -14.92 3.03
C GLN A 133 23.66 -16.41 2.94
N ASP A 134 22.73 -16.90 3.77
CA ASP A 134 22.22 -18.27 3.62
C ASP A 134 21.33 -18.34 2.36
N PRO A 135 21.70 -19.14 1.34
CA PRO A 135 20.93 -19.23 0.10
C PRO A 135 19.50 -19.78 0.30
N ARG A 136 19.24 -20.48 1.41
CA ARG A 136 17.90 -20.98 1.76
C ARG A 136 16.99 -19.89 2.29
N ASN A 137 17.54 -18.72 2.66
CA ASN A 137 16.77 -17.61 3.18
C ASN A 137 15.97 -16.91 2.07
N ARG A 138 14.73 -17.36 1.86
CA ARG A 138 13.78 -16.75 0.93
C ARG A 138 12.91 -15.65 1.56
N CYS A 139 13.23 -15.20 2.77
CA CYS A 139 12.46 -14.13 3.41
C CYS A 139 12.62 -12.81 2.65
N VAL A 140 11.56 -11.99 2.69
CA VAL A 140 11.56 -10.68 2.04
C VAL A 140 12.72 -9.82 2.56
N PRO A 141 13.52 -9.21 1.66
CA PRO A 141 14.57 -8.30 2.07
C PRO A 141 14.00 -7.09 2.81
N LEU A 142 14.61 -6.76 3.94
CA LEU A 142 14.36 -5.52 4.66
C LEU A 142 15.39 -4.49 4.19
N LEU A 143 14.95 -3.59 3.31
CA LEU A 143 15.84 -2.61 2.68
C LEU A 143 16.18 -1.45 3.62
N ASP A 144 15.26 -1.10 4.52
CA ASP A 144 15.40 0.01 5.45
C ASP A 144 14.39 -0.09 6.60
N VAL A 145 14.70 0.56 7.73
CA VAL A 145 13.79 0.73 8.87
C VAL A 145 13.87 2.17 9.36
N LEU A 146 12.83 2.95 9.08
CA LEU A 146 12.75 4.35 9.49
C LEU A 146 11.95 4.47 10.78
N ARG A 147 12.50 5.11 11.80
CA ARG A 147 11.74 5.44 13.01
C ARG A 147 11.07 6.78 12.84
N ASP A 148 9.77 6.84 13.13
CA ASP A 148 9.03 8.09 13.05
C ASP A 148 9.52 9.06 14.12
N SER A 149 10.01 10.22 13.67
CA SER A 149 10.49 11.28 14.56
C SER A 149 9.40 11.94 15.41
N SER A 150 8.15 11.86 14.95
CA SER A 150 6.98 12.45 15.61
C SER A 150 6.25 11.46 16.52
N ALA A 151 6.37 10.16 16.24
CA ALA A 151 5.76 9.07 16.99
C ALA A 151 6.78 7.95 17.27
N PRO A 152 7.51 7.99 18.40
CA PRO A 152 8.62 7.06 18.67
C PRO A 152 8.25 5.57 18.71
N ASP A 153 6.98 5.27 18.96
CA ASP A 153 6.40 3.93 18.96
C ASP A 153 6.13 3.39 17.55
N THR A 154 6.35 4.20 16.52
CA THR A 154 6.06 3.87 15.12
C THR A 154 7.33 3.74 14.30
N SER A 155 7.39 2.67 13.51
CA SER A 155 8.46 2.41 12.54
C SER A 155 7.89 2.07 11.16
N PHE A 156 8.63 2.43 10.12
CA PHE A 156 8.34 2.10 8.73
C PHE A 156 9.37 1.10 8.21
N MET A 157 8.90 -0.07 7.82
CA MET A 157 9.70 -1.09 7.14
C MET A 157 9.64 -0.85 5.64
N VAL A 158 10.79 -0.67 5.01
CA VAL A 158 10.89 -0.57 3.55
C VAL A 158 11.34 -1.91 2.98
N MET A 159 10.58 -2.45 2.04
CA MET A 159 10.80 -3.74 1.41
C MET A 159 10.70 -3.60 -0.12
N PRO A 160 11.23 -4.54 -0.91
CA PRO A 160 11.00 -4.54 -2.35
C PRO A 160 9.51 -4.58 -2.70
N PHE A 161 9.11 -3.90 -3.77
CA PHE A 161 7.75 -4.01 -4.29
C PHE A 161 7.58 -5.33 -5.05
N LEU A 162 7.06 -6.34 -4.37
CA LEU A 162 6.88 -7.68 -4.92
C LEU A 162 5.54 -7.85 -5.63
N ARG A 163 5.49 -8.80 -6.56
CA ARG A 163 4.24 -9.24 -7.21
C ARG A 163 3.55 -10.32 -6.40
N TYR A 164 2.27 -10.54 -6.70
CA TYR A 164 1.56 -11.72 -6.20
C TYR A 164 2.18 -12.99 -6.79
N ILE A 165 2.15 -14.07 -6.00
CA ILE A 165 2.78 -15.36 -6.33
C ILE A 165 2.24 -16.00 -7.62
N ASP A 166 1.02 -15.62 -8.00
CA ASP A 166 0.29 -16.08 -9.18
C ASP A 166 0.33 -15.06 -10.34
N SER A 167 1.24 -14.07 -10.29
CA SER A 167 1.35 -13.00 -11.29
C SER A 167 2.80 -12.80 -11.79
N PRO A 168 3.12 -13.16 -13.05
CA PRO A 168 2.23 -13.73 -14.07
C PRO A 168 1.72 -15.13 -13.68
N PRO A 169 0.62 -15.60 -14.29
CA PRO A 169 0.11 -16.95 -14.03
C PRO A 169 1.18 -17.99 -14.40
N MET A 170 1.25 -19.07 -13.62
CA MET A 170 2.08 -20.23 -13.93
C MET A 170 1.50 -20.91 -15.17
N GLU A 171 2.33 -21.11 -16.20
CA GLU A 171 1.87 -21.67 -17.48
C GLU A 171 2.21 -23.16 -17.59
N ARG A 172 3.19 -23.62 -16.81
CA ARG A 172 3.69 -25.00 -16.84
C ARG A 172 3.69 -25.65 -15.47
N VAL A 173 3.69 -26.98 -15.46
CA VAL A 173 3.82 -27.76 -14.21
C VAL A 173 5.17 -27.50 -13.56
N GLU A 174 6.21 -27.28 -14.35
CA GLU A 174 7.55 -26.94 -13.85
C GLU A 174 7.53 -25.63 -13.05
N ASP A 175 6.83 -24.60 -13.52
CA ASP A 175 6.70 -23.32 -12.79
C ASP A 175 6.06 -23.51 -11.40
N ILE A 176 5.08 -24.42 -11.31
CA ILE A 176 4.40 -24.76 -10.07
C ILE A 176 5.37 -25.47 -9.12
N LEU A 177 6.05 -26.51 -9.61
CA LEU A 177 7.01 -27.27 -8.81
C LEU A 177 8.15 -26.38 -8.30
N ASP A 178 8.71 -25.54 -9.17
CA ASP A 178 9.75 -24.57 -8.80
C ASP A 178 9.26 -23.58 -7.74
N CYS A 179 8.00 -23.14 -7.80
CA CYS A 179 7.40 -22.31 -6.77
C CYS A 179 7.28 -23.05 -5.43
N PHE A 180 6.81 -24.31 -5.45
CA PHE A 180 6.67 -25.11 -4.24
C PHE A 180 8.03 -25.38 -3.58
N ASP A 181 9.06 -25.71 -4.36
CA ASP A 181 10.41 -25.95 -3.84
C ASP A 181 10.96 -24.70 -3.15
N GLN A 182 10.78 -23.52 -3.73
CA GLN A 182 11.22 -22.26 -3.12
C GLN A 182 10.45 -21.92 -1.83
N VAL A 183 9.13 -22.15 -1.82
CA VAL A 183 8.31 -21.93 -0.61
C VAL A 183 8.71 -22.90 0.50
N LEU A 184 8.89 -24.19 0.18
CA LEU A 184 9.27 -25.20 1.15
C LEU A 184 10.69 -24.99 1.69
N GLU A 185 11.64 -24.63 0.84
CA GLU A 185 13.00 -24.27 1.25
C GLU A 185 12.97 -23.10 2.25
N GLY A 186 12.22 -22.04 1.93
CA GLY A 186 12.03 -20.90 2.83
C GLY A 186 11.34 -21.27 4.15
N LEU A 187 10.35 -22.16 4.10
CA LEU A 187 9.65 -22.65 5.30
C LEU A 187 10.57 -23.47 6.21
N VAL A 188 11.36 -24.39 5.65
CA VAL A 188 12.36 -25.15 6.40
C VAL A 188 13.37 -24.19 7.02
N PHE A 189 13.86 -23.21 6.26
CA PHE A 189 14.78 -22.20 6.76
C PHE A 189 14.22 -21.44 7.97
N ILE A 190 13.00 -20.91 7.90
CA ILE A 190 12.45 -20.16 9.06
C ILE A 190 12.20 -21.07 10.27
N HIS A 191 11.84 -22.34 10.04
CA HIS A 191 11.66 -23.32 11.11
C HIS A 191 12.97 -23.69 11.79
N ASP A 192 14.08 -23.83 11.05
CA ASP A 192 15.44 -24.03 11.59
C ASP A 192 15.83 -22.89 12.54
N HIS A 193 15.28 -21.68 12.30
CA HIS A 193 15.50 -20.49 13.12
C HIS A 193 14.42 -20.28 14.19
N GLY A 194 13.58 -21.29 14.45
CA GLY A 194 12.55 -21.25 15.50
C GLY A 194 11.36 -20.33 15.20
N VAL A 195 11.18 -19.90 13.95
CA VAL A 195 10.09 -19.02 13.51
C VAL A 195 9.04 -19.83 12.77
N ALA A 196 7.80 -19.82 13.27
CA ALA A 196 6.66 -20.44 12.59
C ALA A 196 5.78 -19.38 11.91
N HIS A 197 5.53 -19.55 10.61
CA HIS A 197 4.54 -18.75 9.89
C HIS A 197 3.12 -19.22 10.26
N ARG A 198 2.23 -18.31 10.65
CA ARG A 198 0.87 -18.63 11.15
C ARG A 198 -0.21 -17.82 10.43
#